data_AF-A0A357Y8K2-F1
#
_entry.id   AF-A0A357Y8K2-F1
#
_cell.length_a   1.000
_cell.length_b   1.000
_cell.length_c   1.000
_cell.angle_alpha   90.00
_cell.angle_beta   90.00
_cell.angle_gamma   90.00
#
_symmetry.space_group_name_H-M   'P 1'
#
loop_
_entity.id
_entity.type
_entity.pdbx_description
1 polymer ?
#
loop_
_entity_poly.entity_id
_entity_poly.type
_entity_poly.pdbx_seq_one_letter_code
_entity_poly.pdbx_strand_id
1 'polypeptide(L)'
;MGQEQPDSEFEQAKADINKEGWEENAAVIIGTKEERENLRERLEKGEMVADLGTYIKMNKQFFLSLEDPEMSGDLKKKLEGMKGKYDSSFGLLNDFYYVDRDGNVAKVKLDASKISAYKNVPQPAQGYNFELKDKLRNKVTEDLLKLNFNKFNRNDQQDSEALEEIWKAITKKRERLEKEAQEKQKKEFDF
;
A
#
# COMPACT_ATOMS: atom_id res chain seq x y z
N MET A 1 13.47 -39.23 30.57
CA MET A 1 13.68 -37.77 30.47
C MET A 1 13.97 -37.47 29.01
N GLY A 2 12.95 -37.09 28.25
CA GLY A 2 13.10 -36.65 26.86
C GLY A 2 12.65 -35.20 26.81
N GLN A 3 13.61 -34.27 26.71
CA GLN A 3 13.31 -32.91 26.28
C GLN A 3 13.54 -32.90 24.78
N GLU A 4 12.46 -33.03 24.03
CA GLU A 4 12.44 -32.74 22.60
C GLU A 4 12.73 -31.25 22.42
N GLN A 5 13.73 -30.97 21.58
CA GLN A 5 14.08 -29.62 21.14
C GLN A 5 12.90 -29.06 20.34
N PRO A 6 12.49 -27.79 20.55
CA PRO A 6 11.51 -27.18 19.66
C PRO A 6 12.11 -27.09 18.24
N ASP A 7 11.32 -27.55 17.27
CA ASP A 7 11.69 -27.86 15.90
C ASP A 7 12.41 -26.71 15.17
N SER A 8 13.64 -27.00 14.75
CA SER A 8 14.45 -26.20 13.80
C SER A 8 13.67 -25.83 12.53
N GLU A 9 12.74 -26.69 12.10
CA GLU A 9 11.87 -26.44 10.94
C GLU A 9 10.86 -25.32 11.18
N PHE A 10 10.43 -25.10 12.43
CA PHE A 10 9.48 -24.03 12.77
C PHE A 10 10.15 -22.65 12.80
N GLU A 11 11.40 -22.57 13.28
CA GLU A 11 12.22 -21.35 13.20
C GLU A 11 12.65 -21.04 11.76
N GLN A 12 12.95 -22.07 10.94
CA GLN A 12 13.24 -21.90 9.50
C GLN A 12 12.01 -21.44 8.71
N ALA A 13 10.83 -22.01 8.95
CA ALA A 13 9.59 -21.55 8.35
C ALA A 13 9.32 -20.07 8.67
N LYS A 14 9.62 -19.63 9.89
CA LYS A 14 9.47 -18.22 10.30
C LYS A 14 10.48 -17.28 9.61
N ALA A 15 11.67 -17.79 9.29
CA ALA A 15 12.70 -17.06 8.54
C ALA A 15 12.38 -16.98 7.04
N ASP A 16 11.77 -18.03 6.46
CA ASP A 16 11.38 -18.07 5.06
C ASP A 16 10.07 -17.30 4.80
N ILE A 17 9.12 -17.30 5.74
CA ILE A 17 7.94 -16.40 5.73
C ILE A 17 8.39 -14.92 5.73
N ASN A 18 9.45 -14.57 6.47
CA ASN A 18 9.99 -13.21 6.45
C ASN A 18 10.79 -12.85 5.17
N LYS A 19 11.22 -13.84 4.37
CA LYS A 19 11.92 -13.61 3.09
C LYS A 19 10.96 -13.30 1.94
N GLU A 20 9.71 -13.77 1.99
CA GLU A 20 8.71 -13.54 0.96
C GLU A 20 7.80 -12.35 1.32
N GLY A 21 8.43 -11.18 1.31
CA GLY A 21 7.84 -9.93 1.77
C GLY A 21 6.51 -9.59 1.11
N TRP A 22 5.61 -8.99 1.90
CA TRP A 22 4.53 -8.09 1.47
C TRP A 22 3.11 -8.59 1.38
N GLU A 23 2.84 -9.41 0.38
CA GLU A 23 1.50 -9.87 0.07
C GLU A 23 1.25 -11.34 0.45
N GLU A 24 2.25 -12.05 1.01
CA GLU A 24 2.13 -13.43 1.53
C GLU A 24 2.20 -13.55 3.04
N ASN A 25 2.65 -12.52 3.78
CA ASN A 25 2.69 -12.57 5.25
C ASN A 25 1.31 -12.60 5.94
N ALA A 26 0.22 -12.58 5.17
CA ALA A 26 -1.13 -12.87 5.64
C ALA A 26 -1.82 -14.01 4.84
N ALA A 27 -1.06 -14.75 4.02
CA ALA A 27 -1.56 -15.84 3.18
C ALA A 27 -2.04 -17.06 3.98
N VAL A 28 -1.87 -17.08 5.31
CA VAL A 28 -2.48 -18.11 6.16
C VAL A 28 -4.01 -17.92 6.29
N ILE A 29 -4.61 -16.81 5.84
CA ILE A 29 -6.06 -16.57 6.07
C ILE A 29 -6.90 -16.26 4.80
N ILE A 30 -6.32 -16.08 3.61
CA ILE A 30 -7.15 -15.73 2.43
C ILE A 30 -6.69 -16.48 1.19
N GLY A 31 -7.16 -17.73 1.08
CA GLY A 31 -6.79 -18.66 0.01
C GLY A 31 -7.70 -18.59 -1.21
N THR A 32 -8.90 -17.99 -1.12
CA THR A 32 -9.88 -18.05 -2.21
C THR A 32 -10.39 -16.68 -2.66
N LYS A 33 -10.80 -16.59 -3.94
CA LYS A 33 -11.39 -15.37 -4.54
C LYS A 33 -12.67 -14.93 -3.81
N GLU A 34 -13.47 -15.90 -3.36
CA GLU A 34 -14.70 -15.66 -2.58
C GLU A 34 -14.39 -15.08 -1.20
N GLU A 35 -13.34 -15.54 -0.51
CA GLU A 35 -12.93 -14.94 0.77
C GLU A 35 -12.46 -13.50 0.61
N ARG A 36 -11.78 -13.17 -0.50
CA ARG A 36 -11.38 -11.79 -0.81
C ARG A 36 -12.58 -10.89 -1.08
N GLU A 37 -13.58 -11.37 -1.83
CA GLU A 37 -14.81 -10.63 -2.10
C GLU A 37 -15.65 -10.44 -0.84
N ASN A 38 -15.82 -11.49 -0.03
CA ASN A 38 -16.54 -11.42 1.23
C ASN A 38 -15.85 -10.46 2.23
N LEU A 39 -14.53 -10.51 2.33
CA LEU A 39 -13.77 -9.54 3.13
C LEU A 39 -13.95 -8.11 2.59
N ARG A 40 -13.91 -7.90 1.27
CA ARG A 40 -14.15 -6.56 0.69
C ARG A 40 -15.53 -6.04 1.04
N GLU A 41 -16.57 -6.85 0.91
CA GLU A 41 -17.91 -6.47 1.33
C GLU A 41 -17.97 -6.10 2.82
N ARG A 42 -17.26 -6.84 3.68
CA ARG A 42 -17.17 -6.55 5.12
C ARG A 42 -16.54 -5.17 5.36
N LEU A 43 -15.46 -4.82 4.66
CA LEU A 43 -14.85 -3.47 4.74
C LEU A 43 -15.78 -2.36 4.22
N GLU A 44 -16.52 -2.62 3.16
CA GLU A 44 -17.51 -1.70 2.60
C GLU A 44 -18.69 -1.49 3.56
N LYS A 45 -19.10 -2.55 4.26
CA LYS A 45 -20.07 -2.52 5.37
C LYS A 45 -19.51 -1.90 6.66
N GLY A 46 -18.24 -1.49 6.67
CA GLY A 46 -17.59 -0.81 7.79
C GLY A 46 -17.04 -1.74 8.87
N GLU A 47 -16.89 -3.02 8.59
CA GLU A 47 -16.27 -3.97 9.50
C GLU A 47 -14.75 -3.81 9.57
N MET A 48 -14.16 -4.15 10.72
CA MET A 48 -12.71 -4.01 10.96
C MET A 48 -11.91 -5.21 10.43
N VAL A 49 -10.72 -4.95 9.90
CA VAL A 49 -9.72 -5.97 9.57
C VAL A 49 -8.69 -6.12 10.70
N ALA A 50 -8.02 -7.27 10.76
CA ALA A 50 -7.10 -7.60 11.85
C ALA A 50 -5.85 -6.71 11.88
N ASP A 51 -5.22 -6.50 10.72
CA ASP A 51 -3.89 -5.91 10.60
C ASP A 51 -3.75 -4.99 9.38
N LEU A 52 -2.65 -4.22 9.35
CA LEU A 52 -2.34 -3.27 8.28
C LEU A 52 -2.09 -3.95 6.92
N GLY A 53 -1.43 -5.11 6.90
CA GLY A 53 -1.12 -5.82 5.66
C GLY A 53 -2.39 -6.28 4.94
N THR A 54 -3.33 -6.85 5.70
CA THR A 54 -4.67 -7.19 5.22
C THR A 54 -5.40 -5.96 4.70
N TYR A 55 -5.37 -4.85 5.44
CA TYR A 55 -5.98 -3.59 5.02
C TYR A 55 -5.44 -3.07 3.68
N ILE A 56 -4.11 -3.09 3.51
CA ILE A 56 -3.42 -2.62 2.29
C ILE A 56 -3.86 -3.42 1.07
N LYS A 57 -3.89 -4.75 1.16
CA LYS A 57 -4.30 -5.63 0.06
C LYS A 57 -5.72 -5.34 -0.41
N MET A 58 -6.61 -5.09 0.53
CA MET A 58 -8.04 -4.91 0.24
C MET A 58 -8.36 -3.54 -0.33
N ASN A 59 -7.64 -2.51 0.12
CA ASN A 59 -7.86 -1.11 -0.28
C ASN A 59 -6.83 -0.62 -1.33
N LYS A 60 -6.05 -1.53 -1.92
CA LYS A 60 -5.09 -1.23 -2.98
C LYS A 60 -5.84 -0.66 -4.18
N GLN A 61 -5.47 0.56 -4.56
CA GLN A 61 -5.92 1.21 -5.79
C GLN A 61 -4.72 1.39 -6.71
N PHE A 62 -4.83 0.94 -7.96
CA PHE A 62 -3.79 1.17 -8.96
C PHE A 62 -3.84 2.62 -9.41
N PHE A 63 -2.76 3.34 -9.10
CA PHE A 63 -2.61 4.73 -9.53
C PHE A 63 -1.92 4.78 -10.89
N LEU A 64 -0.88 3.96 -11.07
CA LEU A 64 -0.13 3.80 -12.31
C LEU A 64 0.24 2.32 -12.49
N SER A 65 -0.28 1.69 -13.54
CA SER A 65 0.02 0.33 -13.95
C SER A 65 1.21 0.34 -14.91
N LEU A 66 2.03 -0.72 -14.90
CA LEU A 66 3.07 -0.93 -15.90
C LEU A 66 2.53 -0.95 -17.35
N GLU A 67 1.24 -1.20 -17.54
CA GLU A 67 0.58 -1.18 -18.86
C GLU A 67 0.18 0.24 -19.31
N ASP A 68 0.20 1.22 -18.41
CA ASP A 68 -0.17 2.59 -18.76
C ASP A 68 0.83 3.17 -19.79
N PRO A 69 0.35 3.88 -20.82
CA PRO A 69 1.21 4.44 -21.86
C PRO A 69 2.16 5.52 -21.31
N GLU A 70 1.85 6.12 -20.16
CA GLU A 70 2.70 7.07 -19.47
C GLU A 70 3.94 6.44 -18.82
N MET A 71 4.00 5.11 -18.72
CA MET A 71 5.12 4.38 -18.16
C MET A 71 6.22 4.16 -19.19
N SER A 72 7.29 4.96 -19.09
CA SER A 72 8.49 4.77 -19.90
C SER A 72 9.21 3.46 -19.53
N GLY A 73 9.93 2.86 -20.50
CA GLY A 73 10.71 1.65 -20.24
C GLY A 73 11.76 1.83 -19.13
N ASP A 74 12.34 3.03 -19.02
CA ASP A 74 13.31 3.36 -17.97
C ASP A 74 12.64 3.46 -16.59
N LEU A 75 11.46 4.08 -16.51
CA LEU A 75 10.70 4.15 -15.27
C LEU A 75 10.29 2.75 -14.79
N LYS A 76 9.83 1.87 -15.69
CA LYS A 76 9.51 0.47 -15.34
C LYS A 76 10.72 -0.24 -14.73
N LYS A 77 11.90 -0.10 -15.33
CA LYS A 77 13.15 -0.68 -14.80
C LYS A 77 13.53 -0.11 -13.43
N LYS A 78 13.38 1.21 -13.24
CA LYS A 78 13.63 1.85 -11.94
C LYS A 78 12.70 1.29 -10.86
N LEU A 79 11.42 1.13 -11.18
CA LEU A 79 10.40 0.63 -10.25
C LEU A 79 10.62 -0.83 -9.84
N GLU A 80 11.18 -1.66 -10.72
CA GLU A 80 11.53 -3.05 -10.39
C GLU A 80 12.48 -3.13 -9.18
N GLY A 81 13.45 -2.21 -9.10
CA GLY A 81 14.37 -2.10 -7.95
C GLY A 81 13.79 -1.38 -6.74
N MET A 82 12.54 -0.89 -6.82
CA MET A 82 11.89 -0.07 -5.79
C MET A 82 10.64 -0.74 -5.23
N LYS A 83 10.39 -2.02 -5.53
CA LYS A 83 9.29 -2.80 -4.97
C LYS A 83 9.28 -2.73 -3.44
N GLY A 84 8.11 -2.48 -2.86
CA GLY A 84 7.98 -2.26 -1.42
C GLY A 84 8.55 -0.93 -0.94
N LYS A 85 8.88 0.01 -1.84
CA LYS A 85 9.11 1.41 -1.45
C LYS A 85 7.79 2.17 -1.36
N TYR A 86 7.65 2.99 -0.33
CA TYR A 86 6.46 3.82 -0.12
C TYR A 86 6.79 5.30 0.10
N ASP A 87 5.90 6.17 -0.36
CA ASP A 87 5.93 7.60 -0.12
C ASP A 87 4.67 8.04 0.62
N SER A 88 4.89 8.88 1.64
CA SER A 88 3.85 9.39 2.54
C SER A 88 3.69 10.90 2.47
N SER A 89 4.15 11.52 1.39
CA SER A 89 4.29 12.97 1.31
C SER A 89 2.95 13.72 1.34
N PHE A 90 1.83 13.00 1.16
CA PHE A 90 0.46 13.49 1.31
C PHE A 90 -0.14 13.25 2.71
N GLY A 91 0.68 12.80 3.66
CA GLY A 91 0.28 12.46 5.02
C GLY A 91 -0.03 10.97 5.17
N LEU A 92 0.89 10.25 5.82
CA LEU A 92 0.81 8.81 6.15
C LEU A 92 -0.52 8.35 6.78
N LEU A 93 -1.25 9.28 7.41
CA LEU A 93 -2.52 9.04 8.08
C LEU A 93 -3.76 9.23 7.19
N ASN A 94 -3.56 9.70 5.95
CA ASN A 94 -4.63 9.88 4.97
C ASN A 94 -4.39 8.97 3.77
N ASP A 95 -3.25 9.12 3.11
CA ASP A 95 -2.92 8.43 1.88
C ASP A 95 -1.42 8.14 1.85
N PHE A 96 -1.04 6.93 1.43
CA PHE A 96 0.33 6.67 1.01
C PHE A 96 0.35 5.91 -0.31
N TYR A 97 1.43 6.16 -1.06
CA TYR A 97 1.70 5.53 -2.34
C TYR A 97 2.82 4.52 -2.15
N TYR A 98 2.80 3.42 -2.88
CA TYR A 98 3.88 2.45 -2.85
C TYR A 98 4.05 1.73 -4.19
N VAL A 99 5.23 1.18 -4.41
CA VAL A 99 5.50 0.28 -5.54
C VAL A 99 5.14 -1.13 -5.11
N ASP A 100 4.17 -1.74 -5.77
CA ASP A 100 3.73 -3.09 -5.44
C ASP A 100 4.71 -4.16 -5.91
N ARG A 101 4.40 -5.43 -5.63
CA ARG A 101 5.22 -6.58 -6.02
C ARG A 101 5.39 -6.75 -7.53
N ASP A 102 4.44 -6.25 -8.30
CA ASP A 102 4.46 -6.32 -9.76
C ASP A 102 5.18 -5.11 -10.39
N GLY A 103 5.57 -4.10 -9.59
CA GLY A 103 6.22 -2.88 -10.06
C GLY A 103 5.24 -1.76 -10.44
N ASN A 104 3.95 -1.92 -10.15
CA ASN A 104 2.94 -0.87 -10.32
C ASN A 104 3.01 0.13 -9.16
N VAL A 105 2.59 1.38 -9.42
CA VAL A 105 2.38 2.36 -8.35
C VAL A 105 0.95 2.25 -7.84
N ALA A 106 0.83 1.78 -6.61
CA ALA A 106 -0.41 1.65 -5.88
C ALA A 106 -0.59 2.78 -4.87
N LYS A 107 -1.85 3.01 -4.49
CA LYS A 107 -2.26 3.93 -3.43
C LYS A 107 -3.14 3.18 -2.44
N VAL A 108 -2.98 3.49 -1.16
CA VAL A 108 -3.93 3.11 -0.12
C VAL A 108 -4.35 4.37 0.64
N LYS A 109 -5.66 4.58 0.73
CA LYS A 109 -6.25 5.56 1.65
C LYS A 109 -6.40 4.90 3.01
N LEU A 110 -5.58 5.31 3.97
CA LEU A 110 -5.51 4.64 5.26
C LEU A 110 -6.61 5.14 6.19
N ASP A 111 -7.49 4.23 6.61
CA ASP A 111 -8.42 4.46 7.71
C ASP A 111 -8.04 3.58 8.90
N ALA A 112 -7.30 4.14 9.84
CA ALA A 112 -6.84 3.43 11.03
C ALA A 112 -7.99 2.93 11.91
N SER A 113 -9.19 3.53 11.83
CA SER A 113 -10.36 3.08 12.60
C SER A 113 -10.87 1.71 12.14
N LYS A 114 -10.56 1.31 10.90
CA LYS A 114 -10.92 0.00 10.34
C LYS A 114 -9.89 -1.09 10.62
N ILE A 115 -8.81 -0.80 11.35
CA ILE A 115 -7.74 -1.77 11.66
C ILE A 115 -7.77 -2.06 13.16
N SER A 116 -8.13 -3.29 13.53
CA SER A 116 -8.33 -3.67 14.93
C SER A 116 -7.04 -3.57 15.76
N ALA A 117 -5.88 -3.83 15.15
CA ALA A 117 -4.57 -3.61 15.77
C ALA A 117 -4.33 -2.15 16.21
N TYR A 118 -5.08 -1.18 15.66
CA TYR A 118 -4.97 0.24 15.99
C TYR A 118 -6.07 0.74 16.93
N LYS A 119 -6.98 -0.12 17.38
CA LYS A 119 -8.10 0.25 18.27
C LYS A 119 -7.63 0.91 19.58
N ASN A 120 -6.49 0.47 20.10
CA ASN A 120 -5.92 1.00 21.35
C ASN A 120 -4.87 2.09 21.11
N VAL A 121 -4.58 2.42 19.85
CA VAL A 121 -3.68 3.52 19.52
C VAL A 121 -4.51 4.81 19.63
N PRO A 122 -4.12 5.77 20.48
CA PRO A 122 -4.87 7.00 20.63
C PRO A 122 -5.00 7.72 19.28
N GLN A 123 -6.24 7.84 18.82
CA GLN A 123 -6.53 8.55 17.57
C GLN A 123 -6.83 10.02 17.91
N PRO A 124 -6.46 10.96 17.02
CA PRO A 124 -6.88 12.35 17.19
C PRO A 124 -8.42 12.42 17.11
N ALA A 125 -9.09 12.49 18.26
CA ALA A 125 -10.48 12.92 18.33
C ALA A 125 -10.55 14.37 17.84
N GLN A 126 -11.60 14.73 17.07
CA GLN A 126 -11.80 16.04 16.45
C GLN A 126 -11.09 17.18 17.18
N GLY A 127 -9.96 17.62 16.63
CA GLY A 127 -9.02 18.50 17.31
C GLY A 127 -7.58 18.16 16.94
N TYR A 128 -6.74 19.17 16.71
CA TYR A 128 -5.37 18.97 16.27
C TYR A 128 -4.46 18.61 17.46
N ASN A 129 -4.43 17.34 17.85
CA ASN A 129 -3.45 16.85 18.83
C ASN A 129 -2.23 16.25 18.10
N PHE A 130 -1.13 16.99 18.08
CA PHE A 130 0.10 16.62 17.38
C PHE A 130 0.71 15.32 17.92
N GLU A 131 0.70 15.13 19.23
CA GLU A 131 1.32 13.97 19.89
C GLU A 131 0.60 12.66 19.55
N LEU A 132 -0.74 12.67 19.53
CA LEU A 132 -1.53 11.48 19.17
C LEU A 132 -1.36 11.12 17.69
N LYS A 133 -1.28 12.14 16.82
CA LYS A 133 -0.97 11.93 15.39
C LYS A 133 0.42 11.31 15.20
N ASP A 134 1.41 11.76 15.95
CA ASP A 134 2.76 11.22 15.83
C ASP A 134 2.84 9.78 16.34
N LYS A 135 2.17 9.45 17.45
CA LYS A 135 2.07 8.06 17.94
C LYS A 135 1.45 7.12 16.91
N LEU A 136 0.33 7.50 16.30
CA LEU A 136 -0.30 6.69 15.26
C LEU A 136 0.60 6.57 14.02
N ARG A 137 1.23 7.66 13.58
CA ARG A 137 2.16 7.66 12.45
C ARG A 137 3.35 6.74 12.69
N ASN A 138 3.94 6.78 13.88
CA ASN A 138 5.08 5.94 14.26
C ASN A 138 4.66 4.48 14.25
N LYS A 139 3.50 4.16 14.82
CA LYS A 139 2.95 2.79 14.80
C LYS A 139 2.70 2.27 13.38
N VAL A 140 2.10 3.08 12.51
CA VAL A 140 1.92 2.72 11.10
C VAL A 140 3.27 2.51 10.42
N THR A 141 4.25 3.38 10.67
CA THR A 141 5.60 3.25 10.09
C THR A 141 6.29 1.97 10.56
N GLU A 142 6.20 1.63 11.84
CA GLU A 142 6.73 0.37 12.38
C GLU A 142 6.08 -0.85 11.73
N ASP A 143 4.76 -0.85 11.57
CA ASP A 143 4.06 -1.99 10.98
C ASP A 143 4.29 -2.09 9.47
N LEU A 144 4.44 -0.96 8.77
CA LEU A 144 4.94 -0.93 7.39
C LEU A 144 6.35 -1.56 7.32
N LEU A 145 7.27 -1.15 8.19
CA LEU A 145 8.64 -1.72 8.22
C LEU A 145 8.64 -3.22 8.53
N LYS A 146 7.76 -3.72 9.41
CA LYS A 146 7.64 -5.17 9.70
C LYS A 146 7.09 -5.96 8.53
N LEU A 147 6.26 -5.33 7.70
CA LEU A 147 5.84 -5.92 6.45
C LEU A 147 6.97 -5.86 5.38
N ASN A 148 8.07 -5.12 5.67
CA ASN A 148 9.33 -4.82 4.93
C ASN A 148 9.53 -3.40 4.31
N PHE A 149 8.70 -2.36 4.62
CA PHE A 149 8.29 -1.28 3.64
C PHE A 149 9.30 -0.20 3.85
N ASN A 150 10.01 0.11 2.78
CA ASN A 150 11.08 1.06 2.87
C ASN A 150 10.57 2.40 2.39
N LYS A 151 10.74 3.43 3.21
CA LYS A 151 10.35 4.76 2.79
C LYS A 151 11.28 5.21 1.67
N PHE A 152 10.74 5.87 0.64
CA PHE A 152 11.58 6.59 -0.30
C PHE A 152 12.46 7.60 0.44
N ASN A 153 13.76 7.56 0.16
CA ASN A 153 14.72 8.51 0.71
C ASN A 153 14.89 9.68 -0.26
N ARG A 154 14.28 10.82 0.05
CA ARG A 154 14.39 12.02 -0.81
C ARG A 154 15.80 12.60 -0.93
N ASN A 155 16.70 12.22 -0.02
CA ASN A 155 18.11 12.61 -0.10
C ASN A 155 18.93 11.64 -0.96
N ASP A 156 18.37 10.48 -1.30
CA ASP A 156 18.95 9.56 -2.26
C ASP A 156 18.57 9.99 -3.67
N GLN A 157 19.57 10.11 -4.55
CA GLN A 157 19.36 10.63 -5.90
C GLN A 157 18.45 9.71 -6.71
N GLN A 158 18.61 8.39 -6.59
CA GLN A 158 17.84 7.43 -7.35
C GLN A 158 16.36 7.47 -6.95
N ASP A 159 16.08 7.53 -5.65
CA ASP A 159 14.72 7.66 -5.11
C ASP A 159 14.08 8.99 -5.48
N SER A 160 14.83 10.10 -5.41
CA SER A 160 14.31 11.42 -5.78
C SER A 160 13.92 11.50 -7.25
N GLU A 161 14.79 11.01 -8.15
CA GLU A 161 14.53 10.97 -9.59
C GLU A 161 13.32 10.08 -9.93
N ALA A 162 13.24 8.89 -9.33
CA ALA A 162 12.11 8.00 -9.55
C ALA A 162 10.80 8.60 -9.05
N LEU A 163 10.79 9.25 -7.88
CA LEU A 163 9.60 9.97 -7.40
C LEU A 163 9.17 11.04 -8.38
N GLU A 164 10.10 11.84 -8.91
CA GLU A 164 9.78 12.88 -9.89
C GLU A 164 9.16 12.29 -11.18
N GLU A 165 9.74 11.21 -11.69
CA GLU A 165 9.22 10.51 -12.88
C GLU A 165 7.84 9.88 -12.64
N ILE A 166 7.64 9.26 -11.47
CA ILE A 166 6.33 8.74 -11.04
C ILE A 166 5.30 9.87 -11.06
N TRP A 167 5.61 11.02 -10.45
CA TRP A 167 4.68 12.16 -10.40
C TRP A 167 4.37 12.75 -11.77
N LYS A 168 5.38 12.80 -12.66
CA LYS A 168 5.19 13.22 -14.05
C LYS A 168 4.26 12.25 -14.80
N ALA A 169 4.47 10.95 -14.66
CA ALA A 169 3.62 9.94 -15.32
C ALA A 169 2.19 9.96 -14.78
N ILE A 170 2.01 10.10 -13.46
CA ILE A 170 0.70 10.26 -12.82
C ILE A 170 -0.03 11.50 -13.36
N THR A 171 0.65 12.64 -13.44
CA THR A 171 0.06 13.88 -13.96
C THR A 171 -0.41 13.71 -15.40
N LYS A 172 0.43 13.15 -16.27
CA LYS A 172 0.08 12.87 -17.67
C LYS A 172 -1.13 11.94 -17.79
N LYS A 173 -1.20 10.89 -16.96
CA LYS A 173 -2.33 9.95 -16.96
C LYS A 173 -3.62 10.66 -16.58
N ARG A 174 -3.58 11.53 -15.56
CA ARG A 174 -4.75 12.35 -15.17
C ARG A 174 -5.20 13.26 -16.31
N GLU A 175 -4.28 13.97 -16.95
CA GLU A 175 -4.59 14.84 -18.09
C GLU A 175 -5.21 14.06 -19.26
N ARG A 176 -4.70 12.86 -19.58
CA ARG A 176 -5.27 12.01 -20.61
C ARG A 176 -6.70 11.57 -20.26
N LEU A 177 -6.91 11.04 -19.05
CA LEU A 177 -8.23 10.60 -18.59
C LEU A 177 -9.23 11.76 -18.57
N GLU A 178 -8.80 12.97 -18.19
CA GLU A 178 -9.65 14.17 -18.24
C GLU A 178 -10.04 14.55 -19.68
N LYS A 179 -9.08 14.53 -20.62
CA LYS A 179 -9.37 14.77 -22.04
C LYS A 179 -10.33 13.73 -22.62
N GLU A 180 -10.10 12.45 -22.34
CA GLU A 180 -10.98 11.35 -22.77
C GLU A 180 -12.39 11.50 -22.20
N ALA A 181 -12.52 11.93 -20.93
CA ALA A 181 -13.82 12.19 -20.30
C ALA A 181 -14.54 13.39 -20.95
N GLN A 182 -13.83 14.48 -21.23
CA GLN A 182 -14.39 15.66 -21.90
C GLN A 182 -14.85 15.34 -23.33
N GLU A 183 -14.08 14.54 -24.08
CA GLU A 183 -14.46 14.11 -25.43
C GLU A 183 -15.69 13.19 -25.43
N LYS A 184 -15.80 12.28 -24.45
CA LYS A 184 -16.99 11.44 -24.27
C LYS A 184 -18.23 12.27 -23.95
N GLN A 185 -18.12 13.21 -23.01
CA GLN A 185 -19.22 14.12 -22.68
C GLN A 185 -19.68 14.93 -23.89
N LYS A 186 -18.76 15.47 -24.71
CA LYS A 186 -19.13 16.19 -25.93
C LYS A 186 -19.92 15.31 -26.91
N LYS A 187 -19.53 14.05 -27.08
CA LYS A 187 -20.22 13.10 -27.98
C LYS A 187 -21.59 12.64 -27.46
N GLU A 188 -21.80 12.60 -26.15
CA GLU A 188 -23.12 12.27 -25.55
C GLU A 188 -24.14 13.41 -25.66
N PHE A 189 -23.69 14.67 -25.84
CA PHE A 189 -24.56 15.84 -26.00
C PHE A 189 -24.82 16.24 -27.47
N ASP A 190 -24.17 15.59 -28.43
CA ASP A 190 -24.35 15.81 -29.89
C ASP A 190 -25.45 14.91 -30.50
N PHE A 191 -26.46 14.53 -29.70
CA PHE A 191 -27.58 13.66 -30.12
C PHE A 191 -28.92 14.41 -30.15
#